data_AF-A0A4R8QIA4-F1
#
_entry.id   AF-A0A4R8QIA4-F1
#
_cell.length_a   1.000
_cell.length_b   1.000
_cell.length_c   1.000
_cell.angle_alpha   90.00
_cell.angle_beta   90.00
_cell.angle_gamma   90.00
#
_symmetry.space_group_name_H-M   'P 1'
#
loop_
_entity.id
_entity.type
_entity.pdbx_description
1 polymer ?
#
loop_
_entity_poly.entity_id
_entity_poly.type
_entity_poly.pdbx_seq_one_letter_code
_entity_poly.pdbx_strand_id
1 'polypeptide(L)'
;MIVPSLAAVLVCVTVVTATILENGRPRDVQFPDTRIEVEAGDYKTYDADVEEISYKGRWDSKYISWWAAPGIKFGFTGKTVAVTFGNETISSTLVAYRIAGLDWTHSNVTAGATHLFVSPETPGIELTGPVSPVTFELRVTNWAYGIQIEKIHVAAGEELVKIPDYSRRVEFIGDSLSAGMYNTYEALAGFAYGVGAGLGDTEYSITAYPGICVSDQGCWGNPRGQSHQWFYTSDTGGRAAEVWGDDPEPWDFSRNPAADLVVINLGTNDANAANNVSKSTYVESYKRLIQGVHGKWPEAQVIVMQMWQGFFQDGNTYGQNTDLREEVYSVYEYFNTEEYLSSPTIWDAVTNTTKKACKPAQPFVHFFNTTGILQHNDIAPQWHPTDVGQIKVASHLIQYITLKLGWPLYATGPEFSFRMALVLITVGIVDDLPVSITGWIITEGMAHWRSGLGFGGLSHSIDDQSSSPSPRRFPKRIAKPQIPFTPRPAQDPWRPSLPLS
;
A
#
# COMPACT_ATOMS: atom_id res chain seq x y z
N MET A 1 -23.09 62.94 -10.48
CA MET A 1 -21.74 62.38 -10.67
C MET A 1 -21.14 62.19 -9.29
N ILE A 2 -21.28 60.98 -8.72
CA ILE A 2 -20.70 60.60 -7.42
C ILE A 2 -20.08 59.24 -7.68
N VAL A 3 -18.75 59.20 -7.70
CA VAL A 3 -17.96 57.98 -7.81
C VAL A 3 -17.85 57.41 -6.40
N PRO A 4 -18.31 56.18 -6.11
CA PRO A 4 -17.93 55.52 -4.87
C PRO A 4 -16.47 55.08 -5.01
N SER A 5 -15.64 55.51 -4.07
CA SER A 5 -14.23 55.16 -3.97
C SER A 5 -13.98 53.66 -4.13
N LEU A 6 -13.00 53.34 -4.99
CA LEU A 6 -12.37 52.02 -5.18
C LEU A 6 -11.75 51.40 -3.90
N ALA A 7 -11.89 52.05 -2.74
CA ALA A 7 -11.19 51.71 -1.51
C ALA A 7 -11.86 50.61 -0.66
N ALA A 8 -13.02 50.07 -1.08
CA ALA A 8 -13.75 49.05 -0.31
C ALA A 8 -13.60 47.61 -0.84
N VAL A 9 -12.86 47.38 -1.93
CA VAL A 9 -12.65 46.03 -2.51
C VAL A 9 -11.32 45.40 -2.08
N LEU A 10 -10.46 46.11 -1.34
CA LEU A 10 -9.22 45.56 -0.80
C LEU A 10 -9.40 44.91 0.60
N VAL A 11 -10.50 44.17 0.80
CA VAL A 11 -10.68 43.35 2.00
C VAL A 11 -9.88 42.07 1.83
N CYS A 12 -8.69 42.06 2.42
CA CYS A 12 -7.96 40.91 2.95
C CYS A 12 -8.20 39.57 2.25
N VAL A 13 -7.52 39.34 1.12
CA VAL A 13 -7.17 37.97 0.72
C VAL A 13 -6.00 37.53 1.60
N THR A 14 -6.28 37.16 2.86
CA THR A 14 -5.32 36.38 3.63
C THR A 14 -5.32 34.99 3.02
N VAL A 15 -4.21 34.63 2.38
CA VAL A 15 -4.00 33.25 1.92
C VAL A 15 -3.82 32.42 3.19
N VAL A 16 -4.86 31.72 3.61
CA VAL A 16 -4.73 30.68 4.62
C VAL A 16 -3.90 29.56 3.99
N THR A 17 -2.61 29.54 4.30
CA THR A 17 -1.76 28.40 3.95
C THR A 17 -1.89 27.38 5.09
N ALA A 18 -2.59 26.28 4.82
CA ALA A 18 -2.56 25.13 5.70
C ALA A 18 -1.26 24.39 5.43
N THR A 19 -0.30 24.46 6.37
CA THR A 19 0.89 23.59 6.32
C THR A 19 0.50 22.25 6.89
N ILE A 20 0.48 21.21 6.05
CA ILE A 20 0.36 19.84 6.54
C ILE A 20 1.71 19.47 7.16
N LEU A 21 1.71 18.97 8.40
CA LEU A 21 2.91 18.46 9.03
C LEU A 21 3.03 16.94 8.82
N GLU A 22 4.26 16.46 8.62
CA GLU A 22 4.67 15.06 8.58
C GLU A 22 5.81 14.90 9.61
N ASN A 23 5.66 14.08 10.64
CA ASN A 23 6.67 13.92 11.72
C ASN A 23 7.15 15.22 12.39
N GLY A 24 6.27 16.22 12.52
CA GLY A 24 6.61 17.50 13.14
C GLY A 24 7.41 18.46 12.25
N ARG A 25 7.64 18.09 10.98
CA ARG A 25 8.14 18.99 9.92
C ARG A 25 7.02 19.29 8.92
N PRO A 26 7.05 20.44 8.20
CA PRO A 26 6.21 20.63 7.02
C PRO A 26 6.31 19.44 6.06
N ARG A 27 5.17 18.98 5.55
CA ARG A 27 5.11 18.00 4.47
C ARG A 27 5.65 18.67 3.22
N ASP A 28 6.71 18.11 2.67
CA ASP A 28 7.25 18.57 1.40
C ASP A 28 6.28 18.23 0.28
N VAL A 29 5.71 19.27 -0.32
CA VAL A 29 4.93 19.19 -1.56
C VAL A 29 5.73 19.69 -2.76
N GLN A 30 6.98 20.09 -2.51
CA GLN A 30 7.98 20.47 -3.50
C GLN A 30 9.13 19.50 -3.37
N PHE A 31 9.26 18.64 -4.38
CA PHE A 31 10.30 17.63 -4.42
C PHE A 31 11.52 18.15 -5.18
N PRO A 32 12.75 17.73 -4.81
CA PRO A 32 13.95 18.07 -5.57
C PRO A 32 13.80 17.67 -7.04
N ASP A 33 14.19 18.57 -7.94
CA ASP A 33 14.40 18.22 -9.34
C ASP A 33 15.75 17.51 -9.44
N THR A 34 15.67 16.22 -9.77
CA THR A 34 16.83 15.33 -9.85
C THR A 34 17.33 15.18 -11.28
N ARG A 35 16.70 15.81 -12.27
CA ARG A 35 17.07 15.63 -13.68
C ARG A 35 18.46 16.21 -13.95
N ILE A 36 19.28 15.43 -14.68
CA ILE A 36 20.60 15.84 -15.14
C ILE A 36 20.81 15.46 -16.60
N GLU A 37 21.78 16.11 -17.23
CA GLU A 37 22.38 15.63 -18.48
C GLU A 37 23.63 14.81 -18.12
N VAL A 38 23.79 13.64 -18.75
CA VAL A 38 24.92 12.74 -18.49
C VAL A 38 26.05 13.06 -19.46
N GLU A 39 27.20 13.48 -18.95
CA GLU A 39 28.41 13.68 -19.76
C GLU A 39 29.20 12.38 -19.94
N ALA A 40 29.81 12.21 -21.11
CA ALA A 40 30.57 11.00 -21.44
C ALA A 40 31.87 10.94 -20.63
N GLY A 41 32.05 9.86 -19.85
CA GLY A 41 33.28 9.59 -19.08
C GLY A 41 33.11 9.71 -17.57
N ASP A 42 32.03 10.32 -17.09
CA ASP A 42 31.80 10.53 -15.66
C ASP A 42 31.24 9.30 -14.93
N TYR A 43 30.67 8.35 -15.69
CA TYR A 43 29.90 7.24 -15.14
C TYR A 43 30.33 5.88 -15.68
N LYS A 44 30.31 4.87 -14.79
CA LYS A 44 30.15 3.47 -15.17
C LYS A 44 28.65 3.20 -15.32
N THR A 45 28.26 2.72 -16.48
CA THR A 45 26.86 2.57 -16.87
C THR A 45 26.50 1.10 -17.05
N TYR A 46 25.35 0.70 -16.53
CA TYR A 46 24.81 -0.64 -16.57
C TYR A 46 23.47 -0.61 -17.31
N ASP A 47 23.25 -1.57 -18.19
CA ASP A 47 21.96 -1.77 -18.85
C ASP A 47 20.95 -2.38 -17.86
N ALA A 48 19.66 -2.34 -18.19
CA ALA A 48 18.58 -2.81 -17.33
C ALA A 48 18.60 -4.33 -17.03
N ASP A 49 19.33 -5.13 -17.82
CA ASP A 49 19.34 -6.59 -17.72
C ASP A 49 20.41 -7.18 -16.79
N VAL A 50 21.19 -6.32 -16.12
CA VAL A 50 22.28 -6.76 -15.25
C VAL A 50 21.76 -7.38 -13.95
N GLU A 51 22.45 -8.41 -13.45
CA GLU A 51 21.98 -9.21 -12.31
C GLU A 51 22.04 -8.47 -10.96
N GLU A 52 22.77 -7.36 -10.88
CA GLU A 52 22.90 -6.55 -9.68
C GLU A 52 21.59 -5.84 -9.31
N ILE A 53 20.71 -5.60 -10.29
CA ILE A 53 19.42 -4.93 -10.08
C ILE A 53 18.40 -5.94 -9.56
N SER A 54 17.97 -5.76 -8.30
CA SER A 54 16.82 -6.48 -7.77
C SER A 54 15.54 -5.70 -8.10
N TYR A 55 14.79 -6.18 -9.09
CA TYR A 55 13.48 -5.67 -9.45
C TYR A 55 12.44 -6.08 -8.41
N LYS A 56 11.73 -5.11 -7.84
CA LYS A 56 10.71 -5.29 -6.81
C LYS A 56 9.32 -5.07 -7.40
N GLY A 57 8.37 -5.95 -7.11
CA GLY A 57 7.11 -6.01 -7.86
C GLY A 57 7.26 -6.80 -9.16
N ARG A 58 6.24 -6.77 -10.03
CA ARG A 58 6.30 -7.43 -11.34
C ARG A 58 6.71 -6.45 -12.42
N TRP A 59 7.65 -6.89 -13.23
CA TRP A 59 8.25 -6.16 -14.34
C TRP A 59 8.22 -7.05 -15.58
N ASP A 60 7.93 -6.46 -16.73
CA ASP A 60 7.90 -7.20 -17.99
C ASP A 60 9.28 -7.35 -18.63
N SER A 61 9.32 -8.08 -19.74
CA SER A 61 10.52 -8.29 -20.55
C SER A 61 11.12 -7.00 -21.14
N LYS A 62 10.42 -5.86 -21.08
CA LYS A 62 10.89 -4.53 -21.50
C LYS A 62 11.37 -3.68 -20.31
N TYR A 63 11.44 -4.25 -19.11
CA TYR A 63 11.78 -3.57 -17.86
C TYR A 63 10.82 -2.43 -17.53
N ILE A 64 9.53 -2.63 -17.82
CA ILE A 64 8.45 -1.70 -17.47
C ILE A 64 7.73 -2.21 -16.22
N SER A 65 7.50 -1.30 -15.27
CA SER A 65 6.69 -1.59 -14.09
C SER A 65 5.20 -1.38 -14.34
N TRP A 66 4.36 -2.18 -13.69
CA TRP A 66 2.91 -2.17 -13.94
C TRP A 66 2.06 -1.96 -12.68
N TRP A 67 2.28 -2.80 -11.69
CA TRP A 67 1.45 -2.84 -10.49
C TRP A 67 1.80 -1.75 -9.47
N ALA A 68 1.20 -1.80 -8.28
CA ALA A 68 1.41 -0.82 -7.22
C ALA A 68 2.76 -1.04 -6.48
N ALA A 69 3.40 0.06 -6.07
CA ALA A 69 4.70 0.09 -5.39
C ALA A 69 5.87 -0.72 -6.01
N PRO A 70 6.02 -0.80 -7.35
CA PRO A 70 7.15 -1.47 -7.98
C PRO A 70 8.40 -0.64 -7.76
N GLY A 71 9.56 -1.24 -7.95
CA GLY A 71 10.82 -0.54 -7.73
C GLY A 71 12.05 -1.34 -8.07
N ILE A 72 13.19 -0.78 -7.73
CA ILE A 72 14.51 -1.40 -7.87
C ILE A 72 15.29 -1.25 -6.57
N LYS A 73 16.15 -2.24 -6.29
CA LYS A 73 17.05 -2.21 -5.15
C LYS A 73 18.39 -2.86 -5.52
N PHE A 74 19.49 -2.25 -5.12
CA PHE A 74 20.84 -2.78 -5.32
C PHE A 74 21.82 -2.17 -4.32
N GLY A 75 22.96 -2.83 -4.11
CA GLY A 75 24.11 -2.24 -3.44
C GLY A 75 24.95 -1.44 -4.42
N PHE A 76 25.73 -0.47 -3.94
CA PHE A 76 26.67 0.26 -4.78
C PHE A 76 27.91 0.70 -3.99
N THR A 77 29.00 0.96 -4.71
CA THR A 77 30.20 1.63 -4.16
C THR A 77 30.22 3.11 -4.55
N GLY A 78 31.01 3.90 -3.83
CA GLY A 78 31.09 5.34 -4.05
C GLY A 78 29.88 6.09 -3.49
N LYS A 79 29.57 7.24 -4.09
CA LYS A 79 28.60 8.22 -3.55
C LYS A 79 27.66 8.77 -4.61
N THR A 80 27.51 8.04 -5.72
CA THR A 80 26.77 8.53 -6.89
C THR A 80 25.91 7.44 -7.46
N VAL A 81 24.62 7.71 -7.60
CA VAL A 81 23.65 6.85 -8.29
C VAL A 81 22.74 7.74 -9.13
N ALA A 82 22.70 7.47 -10.43
CA ALA A 82 21.72 8.03 -11.35
C ALA A 82 21.00 6.92 -12.12
N VAL A 83 19.78 7.19 -12.58
CA VAL A 83 18.97 6.25 -13.35
C VAL A 83 18.44 6.95 -14.60
N THR A 84 18.65 6.33 -15.76
CA THR A 84 17.96 6.72 -17.01
C THR A 84 16.66 5.94 -17.11
N PHE A 85 15.57 6.69 -17.24
CA PHE A 85 14.24 6.14 -17.47
C PHE A 85 13.96 6.01 -18.97
N GLY A 86 13.37 4.89 -19.38
CA GLY A 86 12.97 4.66 -20.76
C GLY A 86 11.70 5.42 -21.16
N ASN A 87 11.38 5.40 -22.45
CA ASN A 87 10.27 6.16 -23.04
C ASN A 87 8.87 5.70 -22.61
N GLU A 88 8.73 4.47 -22.12
CA GLU A 88 7.45 3.93 -21.61
C GLU A 88 7.15 4.38 -20.16
N THR A 89 8.03 5.20 -19.58
CA THR A 89 7.78 5.86 -18.30
C THR A 89 6.72 6.92 -18.47
N ILE A 90 5.78 7.02 -17.53
CA ILE A 90 4.87 8.18 -17.50
C ILE A 90 5.63 9.36 -16.92
N SER A 91 5.81 10.42 -17.71
CA SER A 91 6.41 11.66 -17.19
C SER A 91 5.54 12.19 -16.05
N SER A 92 6.15 12.72 -14.98
CA SER A 92 5.52 13.07 -13.69
C SER A 92 5.19 11.91 -12.75
N THR A 93 5.66 10.70 -13.03
CA THR A 93 5.62 9.62 -12.04
C THR A 93 6.39 10.04 -10.80
N LEU A 94 5.75 9.97 -9.63
CA LEU A 94 6.39 10.23 -8.35
C LEU A 94 7.09 8.95 -7.89
N VAL A 95 8.38 9.06 -7.62
CA VAL A 95 9.18 7.98 -7.02
C VAL A 95 9.62 8.39 -5.62
N ALA A 96 9.62 7.44 -4.70
CA ALA A 96 10.31 7.54 -3.44
C ALA A 96 11.64 6.79 -3.56
N TYR A 97 12.73 7.36 -3.05
CA TYR A 97 14.04 6.73 -3.03
C TYR A 97 14.76 6.96 -1.71
N ARG A 98 15.69 6.07 -1.37
CA ARG A 98 16.52 6.18 -0.17
C ARG A 98 17.83 5.43 -0.33
N ILE A 99 18.76 5.73 0.57
CA ILE A 99 19.97 4.93 0.78
C ILE A 99 19.89 4.17 2.11
N ALA A 100 20.43 2.96 2.11
CA ALA A 100 20.39 2.03 3.24
C ALA A 100 18.97 1.92 3.83
N GLY A 101 18.84 2.16 5.14
CA GLY A 101 17.56 2.24 5.85
C GLY A 101 17.17 3.66 6.27
N LEU A 102 17.68 4.69 5.59
CA LEU A 102 17.35 6.08 5.92
C LEU A 102 15.96 6.49 5.41
N ASP A 103 15.55 7.71 5.75
CA ASP A 103 14.26 8.28 5.36
C ASP A 103 14.11 8.34 3.83
N TRP A 104 12.87 8.19 3.38
CA TRP A 104 12.50 8.37 1.98
C TRP A 104 12.63 9.84 1.56
N THR A 105 13.22 10.04 0.39
CA THR A 105 13.14 11.28 -0.40
C THR A 105 12.24 11.01 -1.61
N HIS A 106 11.62 12.04 -2.17
CA HIS A 106 10.76 11.90 -3.34
C HIS A 106 11.24 12.77 -4.49
N SER A 107 10.94 12.38 -5.71
CA SER A 107 11.18 13.20 -6.91
C SER A 107 10.23 12.78 -8.03
N ASN A 108 9.89 13.72 -8.92
CA ASN A 108 9.16 13.40 -10.14
C ASN A 108 10.15 13.01 -11.24
N VAL A 109 9.85 11.92 -11.95
CA VAL A 109 10.71 11.43 -13.03
C VAL A 109 10.13 11.72 -14.41
N THR A 110 11.01 11.86 -15.40
CA THR A 110 10.66 12.19 -16.78
C THR A 110 11.03 11.03 -17.70
N ALA A 111 10.15 10.73 -18.67
CA ALA A 111 10.42 9.71 -19.68
C ALA A 111 11.65 10.06 -20.53
N GLY A 112 12.50 9.06 -20.80
CA GLY A 112 13.72 9.24 -21.59
C GLY A 112 14.82 10.07 -20.93
N ALA A 113 14.65 10.50 -19.67
CA ALA A 113 15.58 11.38 -18.98
C ALA A 113 16.43 10.64 -17.94
N THR A 114 17.57 11.22 -17.60
CA THR A 114 18.40 10.74 -16.48
C THR A 114 18.18 11.57 -15.23
N HIS A 115 18.08 10.90 -14.09
CA HIS A 115 17.88 11.51 -12.78
C HIS A 115 18.98 11.09 -11.81
N LEU A 116 19.65 12.05 -11.18
CA LEU A 116 20.65 11.88 -10.14
C LEU A 116 19.97 11.79 -8.76
N PHE A 117 19.94 10.59 -8.19
CA PHE A 117 19.28 10.35 -6.90
C PHE A 117 20.25 10.37 -5.71
N VAL A 118 21.51 10.00 -5.94
CA VAL A 118 22.55 10.01 -4.91
C VAL A 118 23.76 10.78 -5.42
N SER A 119 24.29 11.66 -4.58
CA SER A 119 25.49 12.47 -4.79
C SER A 119 26.31 12.56 -3.49
N PRO A 120 27.54 13.11 -3.51
CA PRO A 120 28.33 13.35 -2.30
C PRO A 120 27.63 14.22 -1.25
N GLU A 121 26.65 15.03 -1.65
CA GLU A 121 25.84 15.90 -0.77
C GLU A 121 24.63 15.17 -0.15
N THR A 122 24.35 13.94 -0.59
CA THR A 122 23.21 13.15 -0.09
C THR A 122 23.37 12.87 1.41
N PRO A 123 22.40 13.27 2.26
CA PRO A 123 22.51 13.05 3.69
C PRO A 123 22.71 11.58 4.04
N GLY A 124 23.76 11.31 4.83
CA GLY A 124 24.08 9.95 5.29
C GLY A 124 24.93 9.11 4.34
N ILE A 125 25.31 9.61 3.16
CA ILE A 125 26.13 8.85 2.19
C ILE A 125 27.54 8.51 2.71
N GLU A 126 28.05 9.29 3.66
CA GLU A 126 29.33 9.05 4.34
C GLU A 126 29.26 7.94 5.41
N LEU A 127 28.05 7.46 5.74
CA LEU A 127 27.86 6.42 6.75
C LEU A 127 28.16 5.05 6.17
N THR A 128 29.00 4.28 6.86
CA THR A 128 29.53 2.99 6.36
C THR A 128 28.90 1.76 7.03
N GLY A 129 27.91 1.95 7.89
CA GLY A 129 27.21 0.86 8.58
C GLY A 129 25.93 1.32 9.29
N PRO A 130 25.12 0.38 9.82
CA PRO A 130 25.37 -1.08 9.85
C PRO A 130 25.07 -1.80 8.54
N VAL A 131 24.46 -1.13 7.55
CA VAL A 131 24.18 -1.70 6.22
C VAL A 131 25.41 -1.49 5.33
N SER A 132 25.99 -2.58 4.81
CA SER A 132 27.15 -2.57 3.92
C SER A 132 27.05 -3.72 2.89
N PRO A 133 27.23 -3.48 1.58
CA PRO A 133 27.40 -2.16 0.95
C PRO A 133 26.17 -1.26 1.18
N VAL A 134 26.33 0.05 0.98
CA VAL A 134 25.19 0.96 1.00
C VAL A 134 24.23 0.53 -0.11
N THR A 135 22.94 0.43 0.21
CA THR A 135 21.91 0.06 -0.78
C THR A 135 21.19 1.29 -1.29
N PHE A 136 20.87 1.34 -2.58
CA PHE A 136 19.87 2.24 -3.12
C PHE A 136 18.55 1.49 -3.25
N GLU A 137 17.44 2.10 -2.83
CA GLU A 137 16.09 1.60 -3.08
C GLU A 137 15.26 2.73 -3.69
N LEU A 138 14.52 2.41 -4.76
CA LEU A 138 13.55 3.30 -5.39
C LEU A 138 12.23 2.56 -5.55
N ARG A 139 11.11 3.23 -5.27
CA ARG A 139 9.74 2.73 -5.43
C ARG A 139 8.87 3.76 -6.13
N VAL A 140 8.04 3.32 -7.08
CA VAL A 140 6.98 4.16 -7.64
C VAL A 140 5.88 4.30 -6.59
N THR A 141 5.50 5.53 -6.25
CA THR A 141 4.43 5.73 -5.27
C THR A 141 3.07 5.52 -5.91
N ASN A 142 2.94 5.88 -7.18
CA ASN A 142 1.67 5.91 -7.87
C ASN A 142 1.11 4.51 -8.20
N TRP A 143 -0.21 4.33 -8.17
CA TRP A 143 -0.83 3.02 -8.42
C TRP A 143 -1.09 2.68 -9.90
N ALA A 144 -1.26 3.68 -10.78
CA ALA A 144 -1.51 3.49 -12.22
C ALA A 144 -0.34 3.90 -13.10
N TYR A 145 0.66 4.55 -12.50
CA TYR A 145 1.81 5.04 -13.24
C TYR A 145 2.93 4.03 -13.11
N GLY A 146 3.82 4.02 -14.10
CA GLY A 146 4.95 3.12 -14.14
C GLY A 146 6.18 3.81 -14.67
N ILE A 147 7.31 3.19 -14.38
CA ILE A 147 8.63 3.56 -14.87
C ILE A 147 9.16 2.43 -15.74
N GLN A 148 10.00 2.80 -16.71
CA GLN A 148 10.83 1.86 -17.43
C GLN A 148 12.28 2.12 -17.05
N ILE A 149 13.03 1.09 -16.66
CA ILE A 149 14.47 1.24 -16.41
C ILE A 149 15.19 1.03 -17.73
N GLU A 150 15.96 2.03 -18.17
CA GLU A 150 16.86 1.89 -19.32
C GLU A 150 18.28 1.61 -18.84
N LYS A 151 18.80 2.46 -17.94
CA LYS A 151 20.18 2.38 -17.46
C LYS A 151 20.33 2.80 -16.00
N ILE A 152 21.36 2.27 -15.35
CA ILE A 152 21.82 2.71 -14.03
C ILE A 152 23.27 3.16 -14.14
N HIS A 153 23.57 4.26 -13.46
CA HIS A 153 24.88 4.90 -13.48
C HIS A 153 25.42 5.02 -12.06
N VAL A 154 26.69 4.66 -11.90
CA VAL A 154 27.52 5.00 -10.74
C VAL A 154 28.74 5.79 -11.24
N ALA A 155 29.44 6.51 -10.36
CA ALA A 155 30.62 7.26 -10.76
C ALA A 155 31.67 6.36 -11.44
N ALA A 156 32.48 6.91 -12.34
CA ALA A 156 33.56 6.17 -12.99
C ALA A 156 34.49 5.51 -11.95
N GLY A 157 34.70 4.20 -12.09
CA GLY A 157 35.50 3.39 -11.17
C GLY A 157 34.72 2.78 -10.00
N GLU A 158 33.46 3.15 -9.81
CA GLU A 158 32.54 2.55 -8.83
C GLU A 158 31.70 1.44 -9.47
N GLU A 159 31.01 0.64 -8.65
CA GLU A 159 30.31 -0.55 -9.10
C GLU A 159 28.92 -0.71 -8.47
N LEU A 160 28.00 -1.32 -9.23
CA LEU A 160 26.81 -1.93 -8.66
C LEU A 160 27.18 -3.24 -7.96
N VAL A 161 26.50 -3.54 -6.87
CA VAL A 161 26.69 -4.74 -6.06
C VAL A 161 25.36 -5.44 -5.89
N LYS A 162 25.29 -6.69 -6.33
CA LYS A 162 24.12 -7.55 -6.13
C LYS A 162 23.87 -7.76 -4.65
N ILE A 163 22.61 -7.60 -4.24
CA ILE A 163 22.16 -7.88 -2.87
C ILE A 163 21.30 -9.15 -2.85
N PRO A 164 21.37 -9.96 -1.80
CA PRO A 164 20.49 -11.10 -1.66
C PRO A 164 19.05 -10.63 -1.39
N ASP A 165 18.09 -11.38 -1.91
CA ASP A 165 16.69 -11.26 -1.48
C ASP A 165 16.53 -11.74 -0.04
N TYR A 166 15.52 -11.20 0.64
CA TYR A 166 15.11 -11.77 1.92
C TYR A 166 14.47 -13.16 1.76
N SER A 167 14.56 -13.97 2.81
CA SER A 167 14.07 -15.35 2.80
C SER A 167 12.54 -15.49 2.89
N ARG A 168 11.84 -14.43 3.27
CA ARG A 168 10.37 -14.40 3.36
C ARG A 168 9.78 -13.58 2.22
N ARG A 169 8.65 -14.01 1.67
CA ARG A 169 7.95 -13.28 0.60
C ARG A 169 6.44 -13.20 0.81
N VAL A 170 5.89 -12.01 0.58
CA VAL A 170 4.45 -11.73 0.63
C VAL A 170 3.94 -11.19 -0.71
N GLU A 171 2.87 -11.78 -1.24
CA GLU A 171 2.12 -11.23 -2.38
C GLU A 171 0.81 -10.61 -1.87
N PHE A 172 0.57 -9.34 -2.16
CA PHE A 172 -0.72 -8.71 -1.95
C PHE A 172 -1.49 -8.68 -3.26
N ILE A 173 -2.70 -9.26 -3.27
CA ILE A 173 -3.60 -9.25 -4.43
C ILE A 173 -4.82 -8.42 -4.05
N GLY A 174 -5.11 -7.36 -4.80
CA GLY A 174 -6.15 -6.44 -4.38
C GLY A 174 -6.70 -5.49 -5.43
N ASP A 175 -7.53 -4.57 -4.96
CA ASP A 175 -8.15 -3.48 -5.71
C ASP A 175 -7.58 -2.11 -5.27
N SER A 176 -8.36 -1.04 -5.39
CA SER A 176 -7.97 0.32 -5.01
C SER A 176 -7.56 0.46 -3.55
N LEU A 177 -8.13 -0.34 -2.65
CA LEU A 177 -7.83 -0.28 -1.22
C LEU A 177 -6.41 -0.75 -0.93
N SER A 178 -5.96 -1.78 -1.66
CA SER A 178 -4.61 -2.34 -1.55
C SER A 178 -3.59 -1.56 -2.36
N ALA A 179 -4.02 -0.94 -3.46
CA ALA A 179 -3.19 -0.06 -4.27
C ALA A 179 -2.92 1.32 -3.61
N GLY A 180 -3.61 1.64 -2.52
CA GLY A 180 -3.43 2.90 -1.77
C GLY A 180 -4.09 4.10 -2.45
N MET A 181 -5.12 3.91 -3.26
CA MET A 181 -5.77 5.00 -3.98
C MET A 181 -6.24 6.11 -3.01
N TYR A 182 -5.89 7.36 -3.34
CA TYR A 182 -6.16 8.58 -2.56
C TYR A 182 -5.38 8.77 -1.26
N ASN A 183 -4.47 7.86 -0.91
CA ASN A 183 -3.56 8.07 0.21
C ASN A 183 -2.46 9.08 -0.14
N THR A 184 -1.85 9.71 0.87
CA THR A 184 -0.90 10.84 0.69
C THR A 184 0.25 10.53 -0.30
N TYR A 185 0.72 9.27 -0.35
CA TYR A 185 1.72 8.79 -1.30
C TYR A 185 1.27 7.49 -1.96
N GLU A 186 -0.03 7.42 -2.23
CA GLU A 186 -0.69 6.30 -2.87
C GLU A 186 -0.25 4.92 -2.31
N ALA A 187 0.42 4.10 -3.11
CA ALA A 187 0.76 2.73 -2.75
C ALA A 187 1.70 2.64 -1.53
N LEU A 188 2.63 3.58 -1.37
CA LEU A 188 3.53 3.61 -0.21
C LEU A 188 2.82 4.00 1.09
N ALA A 189 1.62 4.53 0.96
CA ALA A 189 0.72 4.86 2.06
C ALA A 189 -0.40 3.84 2.28
N GLY A 190 -0.48 2.82 1.43
CA GLY A 190 -1.43 1.72 1.55
C GLY A 190 -1.01 0.71 2.61
N PHE A 191 -2.00 0.02 3.19
CA PHE A 191 -1.74 -1.01 4.19
C PHE A 191 -0.86 -2.15 3.64
N ALA A 192 -0.94 -2.47 2.35
CA ALA A 192 -0.17 -3.54 1.73
C ALA A 192 1.35 -3.26 1.79
N TYR A 193 1.75 -2.03 1.47
CA TYR A 193 3.14 -1.60 1.67
C TYR A 193 3.51 -1.60 3.15
N GLY A 194 2.65 -1.05 4.03
CA GLY A 194 2.89 -1.00 5.47
C GLY A 194 3.13 -2.39 6.08
N VAL A 195 2.35 -3.40 5.67
CA VAL A 195 2.56 -4.79 6.12
C VAL A 195 3.86 -5.36 5.57
N GLY A 196 4.12 -5.21 4.26
CA GLY A 196 5.34 -5.71 3.63
C GLY A 196 6.61 -5.13 4.26
N ALA A 197 6.66 -3.81 4.45
CA ALA A 197 7.78 -3.13 5.09
C ALA A 197 7.85 -3.41 6.61
N GLY A 198 6.70 -3.39 7.31
CA GLY A 198 6.60 -3.53 8.76
C GLY A 198 6.93 -4.92 9.29
N LEU A 199 6.80 -5.97 8.48
CA LEU A 199 7.30 -7.31 8.84
C LEU A 199 8.83 -7.35 8.95
N GLY A 200 9.55 -6.48 8.22
CA GLY A 200 11.01 -6.49 8.07
C GLY A 200 11.52 -7.76 7.40
N ASP A 201 12.77 -7.77 6.91
CA ASP A 201 13.40 -8.94 6.27
C ASP A 201 12.44 -9.80 5.41
N THR A 202 11.67 -9.14 4.55
CA THR A 202 10.59 -9.73 3.76
C THR A 202 10.53 -9.04 2.41
N GLU A 203 10.57 -9.83 1.34
CA GLU A 203 10.24 -9.39 -0.01
C GLU A 203 8.73 -9.27 -0.16
N TYR A 204 8.27 -8.27 -0.91
CA TYR A 204 6.84 -8.13 -1.16
C TYR A 204 6.53 -7.52 -2.52
N SER A 205 5.34 -7.83 -3.02
CA SER A 205 4.79 -7.32 -4.26
C SER A 205 3.30 -7.03 -4.08
N ILE A 206 2.81 -5.95 -4.70
CA ILE A 206 1.44 -5.47 -4.56
C ILE A 206 0.78 -5.51 -5.93
N THR A 207 0.22 -6.67 -6.28
CA THR A 207 -0.54 -6.91 -7.52
C THR A 207 -1.97 -6.42 -7.32
N ALA A 208 -2.13 -5.10 -7.25
CA ALA A 208 -3.41 -4.44 -7.01
C ALA A 208 -3.65 -3.30 -8.01
N TYR A 209 -4.89 -3.11 -8.42
CA TYR A 209 -5.28 -2.07 -9.37
C TYR A 209 -6.69 -1.52 -9.07
N PRO A 210 -6.91 -0.20 -9.02
CA PRO A 210 -8.22 0.36 -8.74
C PRO A 210 -9.37 -0.08 -9.64
N GLY A 211 -10.54 -0.29 -9.02
CA GLY A 211 -11.76 -0.69 -9.72
C GLY A 211 -11.80 -2.15 -10.18
N ILE A 212 -10.68 -2.90 -10.09
CA ILE A 212 -10.64 -4.30 -10.52
C ILE A 212 -11.51 -5.18 -9.62
N CYS A 213 -12.22 -6.12 -10.23
CA CYS A 213 -12.97 -7.17 -9.53
C CYS A 213 -12.09 -8.41 -9.31
N VAL A 214 -12.51 -9.32 -8.43
CA VAL A 214 -11.99 -10.70 -8.47
C VAL A 214 -12.56 -11.45 -9.67
N SER A 215 -13.83 -11.18 -10.01
CA SER A 215 -14.52 -11.78 -11.15
C SER A 215 -13.90 -11.37 -12.48
N ASP A 216 -13.57 -12.35 -13.31
CA ASP A 216 -12.97 -12.12 -14.63
C ASP A 216 -14.00 -11.59 -15.64
N GLN A 217 -14.29 -10.30 -15.52
CA GLN A 217 -15.18 -9.55 -16.38
C GLN A 217 -14.82 -8.06 -16.34
N GLY A 218 -15.50 -7.27 -17.18
CA GLY A 218 -15.44 -5.82 -17.13
C GLY A 218 -15.88 -5.26 -15.77
N CYS A 219 -15.00 -4.54 -15.08
CA CYS A 219 -15.34 -3.80 -13.85
C CYS A 219 -14.68 -2.42 -13.85
N TRP A 220 -15.48 -1.36 -13.81
CA TRP A 220 -14.96 0.03 -13.82
C TRP A 220 -13.92 0.35 -14.91
N GLY A 221 -14.11 -0.22 -16.11
CA GLY A 221 -13.19 -0.03 -17.24
C GLY A 221 -12.00 -0.99 -17.25
N ASN A 222 -11.80 -1.80 -16.22
CA ASN A 222 -10.85 -2.91 -16.23
C ASN A 222 -11.42 -4.05 -17.08
N PRO A 223 -10.79 -4.47 -18.19
CA PRO A 223 -11.32 -5.51 -19.06
C PRO A 223 -11.28 -6.91 -18.42
N ARG A 224 -10.35 -7.15 -17.48
CA ARG A 224 -10.16 -8.43 -16.79
C ARG A 224 -10.22 -8.26 -15.27
N GLY A 225 -10.59 -9.34 -14.58
CA GLY A 225 -10.55 -9.43 -13.12
C GLY A 225 -9.32 -10.17 -12.60
N GLN A 226 -9.07 -10.08 -11.30
CA GLN A 226 -7.86 -10.66 -10.67
C GLN A 226 -7.79 -12.19 -10.78
N SER A 227 -8.90 -12.91 -10.88
CA SER A 227 -8.88 -14.36 -11.14
C SER A 227 -8.25 -14.74 -12.49
N HIS A 228 -8.07 -13.77 -13.39
CA HIS A 228 -7.28 -13.86 -14.61
C HIS A 228 -6.00 -13.03 -14.52
N GLN A 229 -6.12 -11.72 -14.24
CA GLN A 229 -5.01 -10.76 -14.37
C GLN A 229 -3.82 -11.06 -13.44
N TRP A 230 -4.05 -11.70 -12.28
CA TRP A 230 -2.96 -12.12 -11.40
C TRP A 230 -1.99 -13.13 -12.04
N PHE A 231 -2.35 -13.77 -13.15
CA PHE A 231 -1.44 -14.64 -13.90
C PHE A 231 -0.56 -13.90 -14.91
N TYR A 232 -0.71 -12.58 -15.04
CA TYR A 232 -0.03 -11.76 -16.05
C TYR A 232 0.95 -10.77 -15.40
N THR A 233 1.94 -10.36 -16.19
CA THR A 233 2.99 -9.46 -15.74
C THR A 233 2.50 -8.02 -15.68
N SER A 234 1.74 -7.58 -16.68
CA SER A 234 1.15 -6.24 -16.71
C SER A 234 -0.14 -6.15 -15.91
N ASP A 235 -0.50 -4.94 -15.50
CA ASP A 235 -1.83 -4.62 -15.01
C ASP A 235 -2.86 -4.66 -16.16
N THR A 236 -4.11 -4.30 -15.86
CA THR A 236 -5.25 -4.34 -16.80
C THR A 236 -5.63 -2.96 -17.33
N GLY A 237 -4.84 -1.93 -17.01
CA GLY A 237 -5.09 -0.54 -17.35
C GLY A 237 -4.84 -0.22 -18.83
N GLY A 238 -5.27 0.99 -19.24
CA GLY A 238 -5.13 1.46 -20.61
C GLY A 238 -3.68 1.46 -21.12
N ARG A 239 -2.70 1.79 -20.27
CA ARG A 239 -1.28 1.76 -20.62
C ARG A 239 -0.81 0.34 -20.99
N ALA A 240 -1.27 -0.68 -20.25
CA ALA A 240 -0.93 -2.06 -20.57
C ALA A 240 -1.50 -2.46 -21.92
N ALA A 241 -2.74 -2.04 -22.22
CA ALA A 241 -3.36 -2.25 -23.52
C ALA A 241 -2.64 -1.50 -24.66
N GLU A 242 -2.08 -0.32 -24.42
CA GLU A 242 -1.28 0.41 -25.42
C GLU A 242 0.02 -0.31 -25.77
N VAL A 243 0.70 -0.89 -24.77
CA VAL A 243 2.01 -1.55 -24.96
C VAL A 243 1.90 -3.01 -25.42
N TRP A 244 0.91 -3.74 -24.90
CA TRP A 244 0.76 -5.19 -25.10
C TRP A 244 -0.50 -5.58 -25.87
N GLY A 245 -1.45 -4.67 -26.09
CA GLY A 245 -2.72 -4.97 -26.75
C GLY A 245 -3.51 -6.04 -25.99
N ASP A 246 -4.03 -7.01 -26.74
CA ASP A 246 -4.80 -8.15 -26.21
C ASP A 246 -3.93 -9.36 -25.84
N ASP A 247 -2.60 -9.25 -25.94
CA ASP A 247 -1.65 -10.34 -25.66
C ASP A 247 -0.62 -9.93 -24.58
N PRO A 248 -1.07 -9.65 -23.34
CA PRO A 248 -0.17 -9.32 -22.24
C PRO A 248 0.74 -10.50 -21.90
N GLU A 249 1.99 -10.19 -21.54
CA GLU A 249 2.97 -11.19 -21.14
C GLU A 249 2.49 -11.95 -19.88
N PRO A 250 2.41 -13.29 -19.90
CA PRO A 250 2.14 -14.08 -18.70
C PRO A 250 3.26 -13.91 -17.65
N TRP A 251 2.90 -13.89 -16.37
CA TRP A 251 3.89 -13.86 -15.30
C TRP A 251 4.61 -15.21 -15.20
N ASP A 252 5.94 -15.18 -15.32
CA ASP A 252 6.76 -16.39 -15.22
C ASP A 252 7.00 -16.76 -13.74
N PHE A 253 6.09 -17.56 -13.20
CA PHE A 253 6.19 -18.13 -11.85
C PHE A 253 7.38 -19.07 -11.66
N SER A 254 8.05 -19.54 -12.72
CA SER A 254 9.22 -20.42 -12.61
C SER A 254 10.52 -19.63 -12.44
N ARG A 255 10.56 -18.39 -12.94
CA ARG A 255 11.70 -17.47 -12.80
C ARG A 255 11.63 -16.58 -11.57
N ASN A 256 10.48 -16.54 -10.90
CA ASN A 256 10.25 -15.70 -9.74
C ASN A 256 10.00 -16.56 -8.49
N PRO A 257 10.65 -16.29 -7.34
CA PRO A 257 10.45 -17.07 -6.13
C PRO A 257 8.99 -17.09 -5.68
N ALA A 258 8.55 -18.23 -5.16
CA ALA A 258 7.20 -18.37 -4.61
C ALA A 258 6.99 -17.44 -3.41
N ALA A 259 5.75 -16.95 -3.25
CA ALA A 259 5.37 -16.28 -2.01
C ALA A 259 5.18 -17.34 -0.91
N ASP A 260 5.60 -17.01 0.31
CA ASP A 260 5.29 -17.81 1.50
C ASP A 260 3.89 -17.46 2.03
N LEU A 261 3.45 -16.22 1.78
CA LEU A 261 2.18 -15.68 2.19
C LEU A 261 1.53 -14.89 1.05
N VAL A 262 0.26 -15.12 0.80
CA VAL A 262 -0.59 -14.31 -0.08
C VAL A 262 -1.69 -13.66 0.74
N VAL A 263 -1.86 -12.35 0.60
CA VAL A 263 -2.95 -11.60 1.22
C VAL A 263 -3.90 -11.12 0.13
N ILE A 264 -5.17 -11.52 0.20
CA ILE A 264 -6.18 -11.15 -0.79
C ILE A 264 -7.20 -10.22 -0.16
N ASN A 265 -7.32 -9.01 -0.73
CA ASN A 265 -8.31 -8.01 -0.36
C ASN A 265 -9.07 -7.56 -1.61
N LEU A 266 -10.14 -8.29 -1.93
CA LEU A 266 -10.92 -8.13 -3.15
C LEU A 266 -12.41 -8.37 -2.89
N GLY A 267 -13.23 -7.79 -3.77
CA GLY A 267 -14.69 -7.94 -3.81
C GLY A 267 -15.44 -6.61 -3.64
N THR A 268 -14.75 -5.51 -3.34
CA THR A 268 -15.35 -4.18 -3.17
C THR A 268 -16.10 -3.78 -4.43
N ASN A 269 -15.45 -4.01 -5.58
CA ASN A 269 -16.01 -3.73 -6.89
C ASN A 269 -17.04 -4.77 -7.32
N ASP A 270 -16.87 -6.04 -6.95
CA ASP A 270 -17.83 -7.10 -7.22
C ASP A 270 -19.18 -6.86 -6.51
N ALA A 271 -19.15 -6.34 -5.28
CA ALA A 271 -20.37 -5.99 -4.55
C ALA A 271 -21.08 -4.74 -5.07
N ASN A 272 -20.38 -3.92 -5.87
CA ASN A 272 -20.99 -2.73 -6.43
C ASN A 272 -21.98 -3.14 -7.53
N ALA A 273 -23.25 -2.77 -7.35
CA ALA A 273 -24.33 -3.12 -8.27
C ALA A 273 -24.09 -2.64 -9.72
N ALA A 274 -23.26 -1.61 -9.94
CA ALA A 274 -22.89 -1.12 -11.26
C ALA A 274 -22.14 -2.16 -12.11
N ASN A 275 -21.39 -3.07 -11.48
CA ASN A 275 -20.64 -4.12 -12.16
C ASN A 275 -21.46 -5.40 -12.40
N ASN A 276 -22.67 -5.49 -11.84
CA ASN A 276 -23.61 -6.60 -12.06
C ASN A 276 -23.00 -8.00 -11.81
N VAL A 277 -22.09 -8.12 -10.84
CA VAL A 277 -21.52 -9.42 -10.45
C VAL A 277 -22.49 -10.14 -9.54
N SER A 278 -22.84 -11.38 -9.89
CA SER A 278 -23.67 -12.21 -9.02
C SER A 278 -22.85 -12.77 -7.85
N LYS A 279 -23.50 -13.02 -6.71
CA LYS A 279 -22.87 -13.67 -5.54
C LYS A 279 -22.18 -15.00 -5.89
N SER A 280 -22.79 -15.81 -6.77
CA SER A 280 -22.18 -17.07 -7.23
C SER A 280 -20.95 -16.85 -8.09
N THR A 281 -21.00 -15.88 -9.02
CA THR A 281 -19.84 -15.51 -9.86
C THR A 281 -18.67 -15.02 -9.01
N TYR A 282 -18.95 -14.21 -7.99
CA TYR A 282 -17.94 -13.76 -7.03
C TYR A 282 -17.28 -14.93 -6.31
N VAL A 283 -18.07 -15.83 -5.70
CA VAL A 283 -17.54 -17.02 -4.98
C VAL A 283 -16.72 -17.93 -5.91
N GLU A 284 -17.21 -18.20 -7.12
CA GLU A 284 -16.51 -19.03 -8.10
C GLU A 284 -15.18 -18.40 -8.53
N SER A 285 -15.16 -17.11 -8.80
CA SER A 285 -13.95 -16.40 -9.24
C SER A 285 -12.93 -16.27 -8.12
N TYR A 286 -13.37 -16.03 -6.88
CA TYR A 286 -12.49 -16.03 -5.71
C TYR A 286 -11.87 -17.41 -5.48
N LYS A 287 -12.66 -18.48 -5.65
CA LYS A 287 -12.12 -19.85 -5.62
C LYS A 287 -11.09 -20.06 -6.72
N ARG A 288 -11.35 -19.62 -7.96
CA ARG A 288 -10.36 -19.73 -9.05
C ARG A 288 -9.06 -19.01 -8.73
N LEU A 289 -9.12 -17.81 -8.15
CA LEU A 289 -7.92 -17.08 -7.74
C LEU A 289 -7.09 -17.87 -6.72
N ILE A 290 -7.70 -18.37 -5.64
CA ILE A 290 -6.99 -19.15 -4.61
C ILE A 290 -6.51 -20.50 -5.15
N GLN A 291 -7.28 -21.16 -6.02
CA GLN A 291 -6.85 -22.38 -6.72
C GLN A 291 -5.65 -22.11 -7.65
N GLY A 292 -5.57 -20.90 -8.21
CA GLY A 292 -4.42 -20.41 -8.96
C GLY A 292 -3.18 -20.25 -8.09
N VAL A 293 -3.32 -19.54 -6.97
CA VAL A 293 -2.27 -19.38 -5.98
C VAL A 293 -1.76 -20.74 -5.52
N HIS A 294 -2.65 -21.65 -5.09
CA HIS A 294 -2.27 -22.99 -4.63
C HIS A 294 -1.63 -23.84 -5.75
N GLY A 295 -2.01 -23.62 -7.01
CA GLY A 295 -1.41 -24.30 -8.16
C GLY A 295 0.02 -23.85 -8.46
N LYS A 296 0.30 -22.54 -8.32
CA LYS A 296 1.63 -21.98 -8.58
C LYS A 296 2.56 -22.05 -7.37
N TRP A 297 2.02 -21.82 -6.17
CA TRP A 297 2.73 -21.76 -4.89
C TRP A 297 2.04 -22.68 -3.87
N PRO A 298 2.24 -24.01 -3.97
CA PRO A 298 1.50 -25.00 -3.19
C PRO A 298 1.73 -24.91 -1.67
N GLU A 299 2.84 -24.31 -1.23
CA GLU A 299 3.17 -24.15 0.19
C GLU A 299 2.74 -22.79 0.76
N ALA A 300 2.26 -21.87 -0.09
CA ALA A 300 1.88 -20.54 0.33
C ALA A 300 0.68 -20.58 1.29
N GLN A 301 0.78 -19.86 2.41
CA GLN A 301 -0.38 -19.54 3.21
C GLN A 301 -1.19 -18.44 2.51
N VAL A 302 -2.51 -18.47 2.61
CA VAL A 302 -3.38 -17.46 2.02
C VAL A 302 -4.22 -16.83 3.12
N ILE A 303 -4.16 -15.50 3.26
CA ILE A 303 -5.07 -14.74 4.11
C ILE A 303 -6.12 -14.09 3.21
N VAL A 304 -7.37 -14.49 3.41
CA VAL A 304 -8.54 -13.84 2.84
C VAL A 304 -9.01 -12.76 3.81
N MET A 305 -8.99 -11.51 3.36
CA MET A 305 -9.44 -10.38 4.17
C MET A 305 -10.95 -10.18 4.01
N GLN A 306 -11.64 -9.98 5.13
CA GLN A 306 -12.99 -9.43 5.08
C GLN A 306 -12.90 -7.98 4.57
N MET A 307 -13.70 -7.65 3.57
CA MET A 307 -13.75 -6.30 3.03
C MET A 307 -14.46 -5.33 3.97
N TRP A 308 -14.18 -4.05 3.77
CA TRP A 308 -14.95 -2.93 4.30
C TRP A 308 -15.40 -2.06 3.12
N GLN A 309 -16.70 -1.85 2.98
CA GLN A 309 -17.27 -1.12 1.83
C GLN A 309 -17.79 0.27 2.20
N GLY A 310 -17.33 0.80 3.33
CA GLY A 310 -17.73 2.08 3.89
C GLY A 310 -18.60 1.95 5.12
N PHE A 311 -19.30 3.02 5.44
CA PHE A 311 -20.12 3.16 6.64
C PHE A 311 -21.47 3.78 6.28
N PHE A 312 -22.53 3.35 6.96
CA PHE A 312 -23.85 3.94 6.88
C PHE A 312 -24.27 4.48 8.25
N GLN A 313 -25.10 5.53 8.26
CA GLN A 313 -25.68 6.03 9.49
C GLN A 313 -26.71 5.02 10.02
N ASP A 314 -26.53 4.57 11.26
CA ASP A 314 -27.46 3.70 11.98
C ASP A 314 -27.96 4.44 13.22
N GLY A 315 -29.11 5.12 13.09
CA GLY A 315 -29.65 5.98 14.13
C GLY A 315 -28.68 7.11 14.52
N ASN A 316 -28.15 7.06 15.74
CA ASN A 316 -27.18 8.02 16.27
C ASN A 316 -25.73 7.47 16.31
N THR A 317 -25.46 6.38 15.60
CA THR A 317 -24.13 5.79 15.42
C THR A 317 -23.89 5.44 13.95
N TYR A 318 -22.77 4.79 13.65
CA TYR A 318 -22.42 4.28 12.33
C TYR A 318 -22.28 2.77 12.33
N GLY A 319 -22.82 2.13 11.30
CA GLY A 319 -22.60 0.73 10.98
C GLY A 319 -21.58 0.58 9.86
N GLN A 320 -20.72 -0.44 9.93
CA GLN A 320 -19.78 -0.78 8.86
C GLN A 320 -20.51 -1.59 7.78
N ASN A 321 -20.35 -1.21 6.51
CA ASN A 321 -20.81 -2.04 5.40
C ASN A 321 -19.80 -3.17 5.14
N THR A 322 -20.29 -4.40 5.11
CA THR A 322 -19.52 -5.63 4.86
C THR A 322 -20.25 -6.50 3.84
N ASP A 323 -20.63 -5.92 2.71
CA ASP A 323 -21.24 -6.69 1.61
C ASP A 323 -20.35 -7.85 1.18
N LEU A 324 -20.99 -8.91 0.71
CA LEU A 324 -20.37 -10.20 0.35
C LEU A 324 -19.63 -10.91 1.51
N ARG A 325 -19.88 -10.52 2.77
CA ARG A 325 -19.24 -11.14 3.95
C ARG A 325 -19.50 -12.64 4.06
N GLU A 326 -20.74 -13.08 3.87
CA GLU A 326 -21.08 -14.50 3.94
C GLU A 326 -20.42 -15.27 2.78
N GLU A 327 -20.41 -14.66 1.60
CA GLU A 327 -19.82 -15.22 0.39
C GLU A 327 -18.30 -15.40 0.54
N VAL A 328 -17.57 -14.37 0.97
CA VAL A 328 -16.11 -14.47 1.16
C VAL A 328 -15.74 -15.42 2.30
N TYR A 329 -16.56 -15.48 3.36
CA TYR A 329 -16.36 -16.46 4.43
C TYR A 329 -16.59 -17.89 3.94
N SER A 330 -17.59 -18.13 3.09
CA SER A 330 -17.84 -19.44 2.47
C SER A 330 -16.69 -19.91 1.58
N VAL A 331 -15.94 -18.99 0.98
CA VAL A 331 -14.71 -19.30 0.23
C VAL A 331 -13.64 -19.82 1.17
N TYR A 332 -13.38 -19.12 2.28
CA TYR A 332 -12.48 -19.59 3.34
C TYR A 332 -12.88 -20.98 3.86
N GLU A 333 -14.17 -21.21 4.15
CA GLU A 333 -14.66 -22.50 4.62
C GLU A 333 -14.41 -23.60 3.58
N TYR A 334 -14.71 -23.34 2.31
CA TYR A 334 -14.52 -24.29 1.22
C TYR A 334 -13.08 -24.82 1.16
N PHE A 335 -12.08 -23.95 1.22
CA PHE A 335 -10.66 -24.35 1.16
C PHE A 335 -10.18 -25.12 2.40
N ASN A 336 -10.95 -25.09 3.49
CA ASN A 336 -10.66 -25.82 4.72
C ASN A 336 -11.55 -27.07 4.90
N THR A 337 -12.35 -27.44 3.89
CA THR A 337 -13.11 -28.69 3.89
C THR A 337 -12.22 -29.90 3.64
N GLU A 338 -12.59 -31.06 4.20
CA GLU A 338 -11.93 -32.34 3.88
C GLU A 338 -12.00 -32.66 2.38
N GLU A 339 -13.11 -32.30 1.72
CA GLU A 339 -13.29 -32.50 0.28
C GLU A 339 -12.21 -31.78 -0.54
N TYR A 340 -11.97 -30.48 -0.26
CA TYR A 340 -10.92 -29.75 -0.96
C TYR A 340 -9.53 -30.25 -0.56
N LEU A 341 -9.27 -30.42 0.74
CA LEU A 341 -7.93 -30.75 1.23
C LEU A 341 -7.46 -32.15 0.80
N SER A 342 -8.37 -33.13 0.70
CA SER A 342 -8.02 -34.50 0.26
C SER A 342 -7.73 -34.62 -1.23
N SER A 343 -8.36 -33.78 -2.07
CA SER A 343 -8.14 -33.76 -3.52
C SER A 343 -8.23 -32.33 -4.07
N PRO A 344 -7.21 -31.50 -3.83
CA PRO A 344 -7.26 -30.09 -4.17
C PRO A 344 -7.46 -29.88 -5.67
N THR A 345 -8.33 -28.94 -6.02
CA THR A 345 -8.46 -28.44 -7.40
C THR A 345 -7.51 -27.26 -7.56
N ILE A 346 -6.78 -27.20 -8.68
CA ILE A 346 -5.90 -26.07 -9.04
C ILE A 346 -6.30 -25.52 -10.40
N TRP A 347 -6.06 -24.22 -10.58
CA TRP A 347 -6.49 -23.43 -11.74
C TRP A 347 -5.28 -22.74 -12.38
N ASP A 348 -5.33 -22.55 -13.70
CA ASP A 348 -4.34 -21.77 -14.44
C ASP A 348 -5.04 -20.93 -15.52
N ALA A 349 -5.01 -19.60 -15.37
CA ALA A 349 -5.72 -18.70 -16.28
C ALA A 349 -5.01 -18.50 -17.63
N VAL A 350 -3.70 -18.78 -17.72
CA VAL A 350 -2.92 -18.67 -18.97
C VAL A 350 -3.29 -19.82 -19.90
N THR A 351 -3.34 -21.03 -19.35
CA THR A 351 -3.72 -22.24 -20.10
C THR A 351 -5.23 -22.50 -20.11
N ASN A 352 -5.99 -21.74 -19.32
CA ASN A 352 -7.43 -21.91 -19.12
C ASN A 352 -7.77 -23.34 -18.67
N THR A 353 -6.99 -23.91 -17.74
CA THR A 353 -7.13 -25.30 -17.31
C THR A 353 -7.39 -25.47 -15.82
N THR A 354 -8.28 -26.42 -15.50
CA THR A 354 -8.55 -26.89 -14.14
C THR A 354 -8.11 -28.34 -14.01
N LYS A 355 -7.36 -28.66 -12.97
CA LYS A 355 -6.94 -30.05 -12.69
C LYS A 355 -6.87 -30.33 -11.19
N LYS A 356 -6.68 -31.60 -10.84
CA LYS A 356 -6.39 -31.99 -9.45
C LYS A 356 -4.91 -31.85 -9.13
N ALA A 357 -4.59 -31.36 -7.93
CA ALA A 357 -3.25 -31.41 -7.39
C ALA A 357 -2.82 -32.87 -7.18
N CYS A 358 -1.51 -33.13 -7.28
CA CYS A 358 -0.98 -34.49 -7.15
C CYS A 358 -0.97 -35.01 -5.69
N LYS A 359 -1.14 -34.12 -4.72
CA LYS A 359 -1.07 -34.43 -3.29
C LYS A 359 -2.24 -33.75 -2.56
N PRO A 360 -2.71 -34.33 -1.44
CA PRO A 360 -3.54 -33.63 -0.48
C PRO A 360 -2.84 -32.36 0.03
N ALA A 361 -3.62 -31.36 0.41
CA ALA A 361 -3.15 -30.14 1.03
C ALA A 361 -3.38 -30.17 2.54
N GLN A 362 -2.54 -29.45 3.28
CA GLN A 362 -2.84 -29.07 4.66
C GLN A 362 -3.69 -27.79 4.66
N PRO A 363 -4.43 -27.48 5.74
CA PRO A 363 -5.11 -26.20 5.88
C PRO A 363 -4.13 -25.02 5.67
N PHE A 364 -4.41 -24.18 4.66
CA PHE A 364 -3.51 -23.10 4.24
C PHE A 364 -4.24 -21.76 4.05
N VAL A 365 -5.57 -21.75 4.05
CA VAL A 365 -6.38 -20.52 3.89
C VAL A 365 -6.88 -20.06 5.26
N HIS A 366 -6.63 -18.80 5.58
CA HIS A 366 -6.96 -18.14 6.83
C HIS A 366 -7.91 -16.96 6.58
N PHE A 367 -8.78 -16.65 7.53
CA PHE A 367 -9.69 -15.51 7.42
C PHE A 367 -9.27 -14.40 8.38
N PHE A 368 -9.02 -13.21 7.84
CA PHE A 368 -8.77 -12.00 8.61
C PHE A 368 -10.03 -11.15 8.68
N ASN A 369 -10.67 -11.16 9.85
CA ASN A 369 -11.87 -10.37 10.11
C ASN A 369 -11.49 -8.92 10.42
N THR A 370 -11.92 -8.00 9.55
CA THR A 370 -11.63 -6.56 9.67
C THR A 370 -12.70 -5.77 10.42
N THR A 371 -13.76 -6.44 10.89
CA THR A 371 -14.88 -5.80 11.59
C THR A 371 -14.36 -5.01 12.80
N GLY A 372 -14.68 -3.72 12.84
CA GLY A 372 -14.35 -2.85 13.97
C GLY A 372 -12.90 -2.34 14.03
N ILE A 373 -12.04 -2.72 13.07
CA ILE A 373 -10.69 -2.12 12.93
C ILE A 373 -10.82 -0.65 12.50
N LEU A 374 -11.67 -0.40 11.51
CA LEU A 374 -11.94 0.93 10.99
C LEU A 374 -13.18 1.53 11.65
N GLN A 375 -13.16 2.85 11.79
CA GLN A 375 -14.28 3.68 12.20
C GLN A 375 -14.68 4.60 11.05
N HIS A 376 -15.86 5.23 11.15
CA HIS A 376 -16.38 6.09 10.09
C HIS A 376 -15.38 7.15 9.61
N ASN A 377 -14.68 7.81 10.53
CA ASN A 377 -13.70 8.86 10.21
C ASN A 377 -12.37 8.33 9.66
N ASP A 378 -12.17 7.01 9.65
CA ASP A 378 -11.00 6.41 9.01
C ASP A 378 -11.20 6.28 7.49
N ILE A 379 -12.40 6.56 6.97
CA ILE A 379 -12.77 6.47 5.56
C ILE A 379 -12.95 7.88 4.97
N ALA A 380 -11.93 8.35 4.28
CA ALA A 380 -11.93 9.53 3.42
C ALA A 380 -10.61 9.58 2.61
N PRO A 381 -10.60 10.23 1.43
CA PRO A 381 -11.77 10.72 0.68
C PRO A 381 -12.47 9.59 -0.09
N GLN A 382 -13.65 9.88 -0.67
CA GLN A 382 -14.32 9.00 -1.65
C GLN A 382 -14.47 7.53 -1.20
N TRP A 383 -14.87 7.31 0.05
CA TRP A 383 -15.08 5.96 0.61
C TRP A 383 -13.82 5.07 0.67
N HIS A 384 -12.62 5.66 0.57
CA HIS A 384 -11.33 4.96 0.76
C HIS A 384 -10.74 5.22 2.15
N PRO A 385 -9.92 4.30 2.69
CA PRO A 385 -9.20 4.54 3.93
C PRO A 385 -8.29 5.75 3.84
N THR A 386 -8.40 6.64 4.82
CA THR A 386 -7.37 7.62 5.14
C THR A 386 -6.05 6.91 5.45
N ASP A 387 -4.93 7.64 5.45
CA ASP A 387 -3.64 7.08 5.87
C ASP A 387 -3.73 6.46 7.29
N VAL A 388 -4.51 7.04 8.19
CA VAL A 388 -4.77 6.48 9.54
C VAL A 388 -5.53 5.16 9.45
N GLY A 389 -6.55 5.09 8.58
CA GLY A 389 -7.26 3.84 8.29
C GLY A 389 -6.32 2.77 7.76
N GLN A 390 -5.46 3.11 6.80
CA GLN A 390 -4.46 2.20 6.25
C GLN A 390 -3.52 1.65 7.34
N ILE A 391 -2.99 2.51 8.22
CA ILE A 391 -2.14 2.10 9.35
C ILE A 391 -2.87 1.15 10.28
N LYS A 392 -4.15 1.43 10.61
CA LYS A 392 -4.95 0.56 11.48
C LYS A 392 -5.07 -0.83 10.87
N VAL A 393 -5.39 -0.94 9.58
CA VAL A 393 -5.45 -2.25 8.90
C VAL A 393 -4.09 -2.93 8.92
N ALA A 394 -3.01 -2.23 8.54
CA ALA A 394 -1.67 -2.78 8.52
C ALA A 394 -1.24 -3.32 9.89
N SER A 395 -1.41 -2.54 10.94
CA SER A 395 -1.03 -2.89 12.31
C SER A 395 -1.75 -4.15 12.81
N HIS A 396 -3.06 -4.25 12.57
CA HIS A 396 -3.83 -5.42 12.98
C HIS A 396 -3.52 -6.65 12.13
N LEU A 397 -3.23 -6.47 10.83
CA LEU A 397 -2.84 -7.58 9.95
C LEU A 397 -1.44 -8.11 10.29
N ILE A 398 -0.47 -7.24 10.57
CA ILE A 398 0.86 -7.62 11.07
C ILE A 398 0.74 -8.42 12.37
N GLN A 399 -0.09 -7.94 13.31
CA GLN A 399 -0.36 -8.66 14.55
C GLN A 399 -0.99 -10.04 14.27
N TYR A 400 -1.97 -10.10 13.37
CA TYR A 400 -2.60 -11.37 12.98
C TYR A 400 -1.59 -12.34 12.38
N ILE A 401 -0.77 -11.90 11.41
CA ILE A 401 0.29 -12.70 10.78
C ILE A 401 1.25 -13.23 11.84
N THR A 402 1.69 -12.37 12.76
CA THR A 402 2.62 -12.75 13.84
C THR A 402 2.02 -13.83 14.75
N LEU A 403 0.78 -13.63 15.22
CA LEU A 403 0.13 -14.54 16.16
C LEU A 403 -0.37 -15.85 15.51
N LYS A 404 -0.87 -15.75 14.28
CA LYS A 404 -1.52 -16.88 13.58
C LYS A 404 -0.50 -17.75 12.84
N LEU A 405 0.51 -17.14 12.22
CA LEU A 405 1.48 -17.81 11.36
C LEU A 405 2.88 -17.89 12.00
N GLY A 406 3.10 -17.25 13.14
CA GLY A 406 4.39 -17.30 13.84
C GLY A 406 5.49 -16.54 13.11
N TRP A 407 5.16 -15.48 12.37
CA TRP A 407 6.12 -14.63 11.68
C TRP A 407 6.60 -13.51 12.60
N PRO A 408 7.79 -13.60 13.21
CA PRO A 408 8.33 -12.52 14.03
C PRO A 408 8.66 -11.28 13.17
N LEU A 409 8.71 -10.12 13.83
CA LEU A 409 9.07 -8.85 13.20
C LEU A 409 10.59 -8.67 13.19
N TYR A 410 11.13 -8.26 12.05
CA TYR A 410 12.54 -7.88 11.89
C TYR A 410 12.72 -6.46 11.39
N ALA A 411 11.67 -5.63 11.41
CA ALA A 411 11.78 -4.24 11.00
C ALA A 411 12.65 -3.45 11.99
N THR A 412 13.74 -2.86 11.51
CA THR A 412 14.72 -2.12 12.33
C THR A 412 14.88 -0.66 11.94
N GLY A 413 14.24 -0.21 10.86
CA GLY A 413 14.30 1.15 10.33
C GLY A 413 12.96 1.89 10.43
N PRO A 414 12.91 3.17 10.03
CA PRO A 414 11.66 3.89 9.92
C PRO A 414 10.74 3.18 8.93
N GLU A 415 9.57 2.74 9.41
CA GLU A 415 8.42 2.49 8.57
C GLU A 415 8.02 3.81 7.90
N PHE A 416 7.40 3.77 6.73
CA PHE A 416 6.92 4.99 6.07
C PHE A 416 5.98 5.71 7.06
N SER A 417 6.42 6.86 7.56
CA SER A 417 5.86 7.42 8.78
C SER A 417 4.71 8.36 8.46
N PHE A 418 3.53 7.79 8.30
CA PHE A 418 2.28 8.55 8.27
C PHE A 418 1.97 9.03 9.68
N ARG A 419 2.14 10.33 9.94
CA ARG A 419 1.62 10.94 11.17
C ARG A 419 0.55 11.97 10.84
N MET A 420 -0.45 12.01 11.72
CA MET A 420 -1.59 12.92 11.68
C MET A 420 -1.15 14.31 11.21
N ALA A 421 -1.79 14.78 10.15
CA ALA A 421 -1.75 16.17 9.77
C ALA A 421 -2.29 17.00 10.93
N LEU A 422 -1.40 17.55 11.76
CA LEU A 422 -1.76 18.69 12.58
C LEU A 422 -1.77 19.89 11.63
N VAL A 423 -2.94 20.25 11.14
CA VAL A 423 -3.09 21.48 10.36
C VAL A 423 -3.00 22.65 11.35
N LEU A 424 -1.85 23.30 11.38
CA LEU A 424 -1.75 24.62 12.00
C LEU A 424 -2.32 25.65 11.02
N ILE A 425 -3.48 26.21 11.34
CA ILE A 425 -4.02 27.38 10.65
C ILE A 425 -3.42 28.61 11.35
N THR A 426 -2.46 29.25 10.72
CA THR A 426 -1.98 30.56 11.17
C THR A 426 -2.82 31.64 10.47
N VAL A 427 -3.73 32.30 11.20
CA VAL A 427 -4.43 33.48 10.69
C VAL A 427 -3.57 34.70 11.01
N GLY A 428 -2.93 35.28 9.99
CA GLY A 428 -2.24 36.56 10.13
C GLY A 428 -3.26 37.68 10.27
N ILE A 429 -3.46 38.17 11.50
CA ILE A 429 -4.09 39.47 11.75
C ILE A 429 -2.95 40.48 11.90
N VAL A 430 -2.83 41.41 10.97
CA VAL A 430 -1.87 42.52 11.06
C VAL A 430 -2.43 43.58 12.00
N ASP A 431 -1.76 43.69 13.15
CA ASP A 431 -1.62 44.80 14.11
C ASP A 431 -2.83 45.61 14.59
N ASP A 432 -3.14 45.49 15.89
CA ASP A 432 -2.78 46.50 16.91
C ASP A 432 -3.35 46.08 18.28
N LEU A 433 -2.48 45.73 19.26
CA LEU A 433 -2.58 45.98 20.72
C LEU A 433 -1.54 45.15 21.51
N PRO A 434 -1.03 45.65 22.65
CA PRO A 434 0.21 45.17 23.26
C PRO A 434 0.02 43.98 24.22
N VAL A 435 0.99 43.07 24.16
CA VAL A 435 1.54 42.25 25.26
C VAL A 435 0.54 41.64 26.26
N SER A 436 0.24 40.36 26.13
CA SER A 436 0.68 39.33 27.10
C SER A 436 0.01 37.97 26.83
N ILE A 437 0.75 36.91 27.17
CA ILE A 437 0.33 35.50 27.27
C ILE A 437 0.30 34.74 25.93
N THR A 438 1.46 34.23 25.53
CA THR A 438 1.59 32.93 24.85
C THR A 438 3.04 32.50 24.92
N GLY A 439 3.33 31.49 25.73
CA GLY A 439 4.70 31.03 25.93
C GLY A 439 4.82 29.91 26.93
N TRP A 440 3.93 28.91 26.87
CA TRP A 440 4.06 27.64 27.58
C TRP A 440 3.32 26.59 26.77
N ILE A 441 4.07 25.86 25.95
CA ILE A 441 3.88 24.49 25.42
C ILE A 441 4.85 24.41 24.23
N ILE A 442 5.68 23.37 24.21
CA ILE A 442 6.84 23.15 23.32
C ILE A 442 8.14 23.76 23.87
N THR A 443 8.67 23.17 24.94
CA THR A 443 10.10 22.85 25.10
C THR A 443 10.30 22.10 26.42
N GLU A 444 9.82 20.87 26.55
CA GLU A 444 10.44 19.86 27.44
C GLU A 444 9.96 18.48 26.96
N GLY A 445 10.82 17.80 26.21
CA GLY A 445 10.52 16.47 25.70
C GLY A 445 11.61 15.84 24.86
N MET A 446 12.86 16.28 24.99
CA MET A 446 14.03 15.64 24.37
C MET A 446 15.30 16.08 25.08
N ALA A 447 15.55 15.54 26.27
CA ALA A 447 16.89 15.41 26.85
C ALA A 447 16.82 14.55 28.11
N HIS A 448 17.27 13.30 27.99
CA HIS A 448 18.06 12.55 28.99
C HIS A 448 17.77 11.06 28.90
N TRP A 449 18.58 10.32 28.15
CA TRP A 449 18.86 8.91 28.44
C TRP A 449 20.29 8.59 28.00
N ARG A 450 21.26 8.76 28.92
CA ARG A 450 22.49 7.96 28.96
C ARG A 450 23.00 7.81 30.40
N SER A 451 23.27 6.55 30.74
CA SER A 451 24.21 5.99 31.73
C SER A 451 23.99 6.22 33.23
N GLY A 452 23.97 5.10 33.97
CA GLY A 452 24.30 5.09 35.40
C GLY A 452 23.86 3.84 36.16
N LEU A 453 24.76 2.87 36.28
CA LEU A 453 24.69 1.67 37.14
C LEU A 453 24.40 1.98 38.62
N GLY A 454 23.75 1.06 39.35
CA GLY A 454 23.76 1.07 40.82
C GLY A 454 22.83 0.08 41.52
N PHE A 455 23.44 -0.90 42.20
CA PHE A 455 22.88 -1.99 43.00
C PHE A 455 21.96 -1.62 44.19
N GLY A 456 21.13 -2.60 44.60
CA GLY A 456 20.51 -2.73 45.93
C GLY A 456 19.00 -2.97 45.80
N GLY A 457 18.42 -4.17 45.97
CA GLY A 457 18.68 -5.15 47.01
C GLY A 457 17.83 -4.84 48.23
N LEU A 458 16.57 -5.31 48.29
CA LEU A 458 15.92 -5.78 49.52
C LEU A 458 14.54 -6.39 49.27
N SER A 459 14.42 -7.60 49.79
CA SER A 459 13.26 -8.46 49.95
C SER A 459 12.20 -7.90 50.89
N HIS A 460 10.92 -8.17 50.62
CA HIS A 460 10.10 -8.98 51.53
C HIS A 460 8.79 -9.44 50.88
N SER A 461 8.52 -10.74 51.10
CA SER A 461 7.26 -11.44 50.90
C SER A 461 6.24 -11.08 51.97
N ILE A 462 4.95 -11.28 51.67
CA ILE A 462 3.95 -12.06 52.45
C ILE A 462 2.56 -11.81 51.82
N ASP A 463 1.97 -12.89 51.26
CA ASP A 463 0.64 -13.48 51.55
C ASP A 463 -0.52 -12.53 51.95
N ASP A 464 -1.79 -12.74 51.63
CA ASP A 464 -2.59 -13.73 50.92
C ASP A 464 -4.04 -13.19 50.98
N GLN A 465 -4.97 -13.86 50.30
CA GLN A 465 -6.42 -13.91 50.55
C GLN A 465 -7.38 -13.07 49.68
N SER A 466 -7.91 -13.81 48.69
CA SER A 466 -9.33 -14.16 48.51
C SER A 466 -10.39 -13.05 48.43
N SER A 467 -11.12 -12.99 47.31
CA SER A 467 -12.45 -13.60 47.19
C SER A 467 -13.22 -13.05 45.98
N SER A 468 -13.67 -13.96 45.13
CA SER A 468 -14.62 -13.73 44.03
C SER A 468 -16.05 -13.61 44.57
N PRO A 469 -16.96 -12.97 43.82
CA PRO A 469 -18.17 -13.72 43.48
C PRO A 469 -18.64 -13.55 42.03
N SER A 470 -19.24 -14.63 41.55
CA SER A 470 -19.85 -14.92 40.24
C SER A 470 -21.20 -14.22 39.98
N PRO A 471 -21.77 -14.29 38.77
CA PRO A 471 -22.62 -13.25 38.18
C PRO A 471 -24.13 -13.49 38.31
N ARG A 472 -24.93 -12.41 38.25
CA ARG A 472 -26.39 -12.47 38.13
C ARG A 472 -26.84 -12.40 36.67
N ARG A 473 -27.60 -13.41 36.25
CA ARG A 473 -28.46 -13.44 35.04
C ARG A 473 -29.80 -12.75 35.34
N PHE A 474 -30.39 -12.11 34.33
CA PHE A 474 -31.86 -11.98 34.11
C PHE A 474 -32.14 -11.51 32.65
N PRO A 475 -33.38 -11.59 32.10
CA PRO A 475 -33.66 -12.44 30.94
C PRO A 475 -34.16 -11.72 29.67
N LYS A 476 -34.52 -12.56 28.69
CA LYS A 476 -34.96 -12.37 27.29
C LYS A 476 -36.10 -11.36 26.99
N ARG A 477 -35.96 -10.80 25.78
CA ARG A 477 -36.94 -10.47 24.70
C ARG A 477 -38.09 -9.50 24.97
N ILE A 478 -38.16 -8.46 24.13
CA ILE A 478 -39.40 -7.93 23.54
C ILE A 478 -39.14 -7.59 22.06
N ALA A 479 -40.04 -8.05 21.18
CA ALA A 479 -40.08 -7.77 19.74
C ALA A 479 -40.79 -6.45 19.43
N LYS A 480 -40.42 -5.75 18.35
CA LYS A 480 -41.21 -4.68 17.71
C LYS A 480 -40.93 -4.58 16.19
N PRO A 481 -41.83 -3.94 15.42
CA PRO A 481 -42.29 -4.42 14.11
C PRO A 481 -41.69 -3.72 12.89
N GLN A 482 -41.83 -4.36 11.73
CA GLN A 482 -41.54 -3.86 10.39
C GLN A 482 -42.56 -2.79 9.94
N ILE A 483 -42.06 -1.67 9.39
CA ILE A 483 -42.78 -0.81 8.42
C ILE A 483 -41.74 -0.38 7.36
N PRO A 484 -42.04 -0.48 6.05
CA PRO A 484 -41.08 -0.20 4.98
C PRO A 484 -41.05 1.29 4.63
N PHE A 485 -39.86 1.83 4.41
CA PHE A 485 -39.66 3.14 3.78
C PHE A 485 -38.88 2.95 2.49
N THR A 486 -39.50 3.34 1.37
CA THR A 486 -38.87 3.41 0.05
C THR A 486 -38.18 4.76 -0.11
N PRO A 487 -36.86 4.82 -0.41
CA PRO A 487 -36.22 6.05 -0.82
C PRO A 487 -36.32 6.23 -2.35
N ARG A 488 -36.59 7.46 -2.78
CA ARG A 488 -36.42 7.92 -4.17
C ARG A 488 -34.93 8.13 -4.48
N PRO A 489 -34.52 7.99 -5.75
CA PRO A 489 -33.10 8.00 -6.14
C PRO A 489 -32.51 9.40 -6.12
N ALA A 490 -31.28 9.52 -5.57
CA ALA A 490 -30.43 10.69 -5.69
C ALA A 490 -29.72 10.71 -7.06
N GLN A 491 -29.50 11.91 -7.59
CA GLN A 491 -28.86 12.15 -8.88
C GLN A 491 -27.36 11.78 -8.89
N ASP A 492 -26.94 11.27 -10.04
CA ASP A 492 -25.66 10.63 -10.36
C ASP A 492 -24.54 11.65 -10.66
N PRO A 493 -23.40 11.64 -9.94
CA PRO A 493 -22.27 12.53 -10.18
C PRO A 493 -21.27 12.03 -11.25
N TRP A 494 -21.49 10.89 -11.92
CA TRP A 494 -20.47 10.24 -12.77
C TRP A 494 -20.71 10.33 -14.29
N ARG A 495 -21.23 11.46 -14.80
CA ARG A 495 -21.19 11.75 -16.25
C ARG A 495 -19.99 12.65 -16.61
N PRO A 496 -19.02 12.18 -17.41
CA PRO A 496 -18.07 13.07 -18.05
C PRO A 496 -18.78 13.88 -19.14
N SER A 497 -18.60 15.20 -19.12
CA SER A 497 -19.03 16.09 -20.19
C SER A 497 -18.16 15.88 -21.43
N LEU A 498 -18.77 15.40 -22.52
CA LEU A 498 -18.18 15.41 -23.86
C LEU A 498 -18.00 16.86 -24.34
N PRO A 499 -16.94 17.19 -25.08
CA PRO A 499 -16.78 18.50 -25.69
C PRO A 499 -17.74 18.63 -26.89
N LEU A 500 -18.49 19.73 -26.94
CA LEU A 500 -19.20 20.14 -28.15
C LEU A 500 -18.22 20.87 -29.08
N SER A 501 -18.40 20.58 -30.37
CA SER A 501 -17.73 21.09 -31.57
C SER A 501 -17.33 22.57 -31.56
#